data_AF-A0A532DI04-F1
#
_entry.id   AF-A0A532DI04-F1
#
_cell.length_a   1.000
_cell.length_b   1.000
_cell.length_c   1.000
_cell.angle_alpha   90.00
_cell.angle_beta   90.00
_cell.angle_gamma   90.00
#
_symmetry.space_group_name_H-M   'P 1'
#
loop_
_entity.id
_entity.type
_entity.pdbx_description
1 polymer ?
#
loop_
_entity_poly.entity_id
_entity_poly.type
_entity_poly.pdbx_seq_one_letter_code
_entity_poly.pdbx_strand_id
1 'polypeptide(L)'
;MPQTDIATGEGIDVRRYPLSYPSPRAAFEDGNYAYAAARADDDRLLRGASLIMLGHFEGGLPCLEGLDDPWASYYRAVAFWGYRGSDREALSELQRCLRRPAANPRCREKAERLKALITSGPLRVLVQGKNEAPPSSFSIVEAMKRTSSEVISIGVQSNDDLQLEPYEGLTHVLARLPKRWSPSFYHCYQVESNLMPVGLEEASFPILGYASDYDTRIQTCLYRAQGCDAMVVTGEVDHHEMRRGFGLPCVVFPKAIGVWAEAFERADLSCKDVDVFCSGTPMSFYQVDKGRLVYRLMQLSDRYRVRIHRGYLAPEQYVTDTCRAKIVFSF
;
A
#
# COMPACT_ATOMS: atom_id res chain seq x y z
N MET A 1 -53.98 -9.71 -13.61
CA MET A 1 -52.58 -9.30 -13.87
C MET A 1 -51.73 -10.55 -13.91
N PRO A 2 -50.94 -10.79 -14.96
CA PRO A 2 -50.11 -11.99 -15.02
C PRO A 2 -48.98 -11.87 -13.99
N GLN A 3 -48.81 -12.93 -13.20
CA GLN A 3 -47.63 -13.15 -12.37
C GLN A 3 -46.42 -13.25 -13.29
N THR A 4 -45.53 -12.27 -13.24
CA THR A 4 -44.18 -12.39 -13.77
C THR A 4 -43.40 -13.26 -12.79
N ASP A 5 -43.19 -14.51 -13.18
CA ASP A 5 -42.21 -15.39 -12.54
C ASP A 5 -40.84 -14.70 -12.57
N ILE A 6 -40.30 -14.49 -11.37
CA ILE A 6 -38.93 -14.02 -11.17
C ILE A 6 -38.03 -15.16 -11.62
N ALA A 7 -37.31 -14.95 -12.73
CA ALA A 7 -36.26 -15.85 -13.17
C ALA A 7 -35.18 -15.92 -12.07
N THR A 8 -35.29 -16.91 -11.19
CA THR A 8 -34.24 -17.30 -10.26
C THR A 8 -33.22 -18.13 -11.01
N GLY A 9 -32.02 -17.58 -11.19
CA GLY A 9 -30.82 -18.40 -11.32
C GLY A 9 -30.24 -18.52 -12.73
N GLU A 10 -29.69 -17.44 -13.25
CA GLU A 10 -28.36 -17.57 -13.87
C GLU A 10 -27.37 -17.27 -12.75
N GLY A 11 -26.78 -18.34 -12.18
CA GLY A 11 -25.68 -18.20 -11.24
C GLY A 11 -24.61 -17.34 -11.89
N ILE A 12 -24.11 -16.34 -11.18
CA ILE A 12 -22.98 -15.55 -11.66
C ILE A 12 -21.83 -16.54 -11.91
N ASP A 13 -21.47 -16.75 -13.18
CA ASP A 13 -20.30 -17.53 -13.57
C ASP A 13 -19.06 -16.72 -13.16
N VAL A 14 -18.65 -16.89 -11.90
CA VAL A 14 -17.43 -16.29 -11.36
C VAL A 14 -16.27 -17.05 -11.99
N ARG A 15 -15.81 -16.58 -13.16
CA ARG A 15 -14.57 -17.04 -13.77
C ARG A 15 -13.41 -16.72 -12.84
N ARG A 16 -12.94 -17.74 -12.14
CA ARG A 16 -11.71 -17.66 -11.36
C ARG A 16 -10.54 -17.75 -12.33
N TYR A 17 -9.89 -16.63 -12.57
CA TYR A 17 -8.56 -16.65 -13.17
C TYR A 17 -7.59 -17.15 -12.09
N PRO A 18 -6.97 -18.33 -12.25
CA PRO A 18 -5.98 -18.78 -11.29
C PRO A 18 -4.80 -17.81 -11.34
N LEU A 19 -4.70 -16.95 -10.33
CA LEU A 19 -3.47 -16.24 -10.02
C LEU A 19 -2.48 -17.29 -9.53
N SER A 20 -1.77 -17.92 -10.47
CA SER A 20 -0.78 -18.94 -10.17
C SER A 20 0.58 -18.53 -10.69
N TYR A 21 1.55 -18.51 -9.78
CA TYR A 21 2.97 -18.48 -10.11
C TYR A 21 3.48 -19.91 -10.22
N PRO A 22 4.52 -20.17 -11.06
CA PRO A 22 5.12 -21.50 -11.15
C PRO A 22 5.66 -22.02 -9.82
N SER A 23 6.04 -21.11 -8.92
CA SER A 23 6.44 -21.43 -7.55
C SER A 23 6.29 -20.19 -6.64
N PRO A 24 6.27 -20.38 -5.31
CA PRO A 24 6.33 -19.28 -4.33
C PRO A 24 7.59 -18.41 -4.51
N ARG A 25 8.72 -19.02 -4.92
CA ARG A 25 9.96 -18.31 -5.22
C ARG A 25 9.84 -17.43 -6.47
N ALA A 26 9.18 -17.92 -7.52
CA ALA A 26 8.90 -17.11 -8.71
C ALA A 26 8.00 -15.91 -8.35
N ALA A 27 6.98 -16.11 -7.50
CA ALA A 27 6.15 -15.02 -7.01
C ALA A 27 6.95 -13.96 -6.26
N PHE A 28 7.88 -14.38 -5.39
CA PHE A 28 8.77 -13.50 -4.67
C PHE A 28 9.69 -12.69 -5.60
N GLU A 29 10.27 -13.34 -6.60
CA GLU A 29 11.12 -12.69 -7.59
C GLU A 29 10.36 -11.69 -8.47
N ASP A 30 9.09 -11.97 -8.74
CA ASP A 30 8.18 -11.08 -9.47
C ASP A 30 7.61 -9.94 -8.61
N GLY A 31 7.87 -9.92 -7.31
CA GLY A 31 7.42 -8.86 -6.39
C GLY A 31 6.09 -9.14 -5.68
N ASN A 32 5.49 -10.31 -5.86
CA ASN A 32 4.29 -10.72 -5.11
C ASN A 32 4.68 -11.42 -3.80
N TYR A 33 5.06 -10.61 -2.82
CA TYR A 33 5.50 -11.08 -1.51
C TYR A 33 4.36 -11.68 -0.69
N ALA A 34 3.10 -11.23 -0.90
CA ALA A 34 1.92 -11.78 -0.23
C ALA A 34 1.70 -13.25 -0.62
N TYR A 35 1.69 -13.53 -1.92
CA TYR A 35 1.58 -14.89 -2.44
C TYR A 35 2.73 -15.77 -1.96
N ALA A 36 3.97 -15.24 -2.02
CA ALA A 36 5.16 -15.96 -1.58
C ALA A 36 5.11 -16.29 -0.09
N ALA A 37 4.72 -15.35 0.77
CA ALA A 37 4.61 -15.58 2.21
C ALA A 37 3.56 -16.66 2.54
N ALA A 38 2.40 -16.60 1.88
CA ALA A 38 1.30 -17.53 2.11
C ALA A 38 1.61 -18.97 1.66
N ARG A 39 2.52 -19.14 0.69
CA ARG A 39 2.83 -20.43 0.06
C ARG A 39 4.29 -20.87 0.23
N ALA A 40 5.04 -20.24 1.11
CA ALA A 40 6.44 -20.60 1.34
C ALA A 40 6.65 -21.99 2.00
N ASP A 41 5.57 -22.68 2.38
CA ASP A 41 5.60 -23.98 3.06
C ASP A 41 6.62 -24.02 4.22
N ASP A 42 7.63 -24.89 4.17
CA ASP A 42 8.69 -24.99 5.18
C ASP A 42 9.96 -24.16 4.83
N ASP A 43 9.98 -23.42 3.72
CA ASP A 43 11.09 -22.53 3.35
C ASP A 43 11.11 -21.29 4.25
N ARG A 44 11.77 -21.43 5.39
CA ARG A 44 11.94 -20.37 6.40
C ARG A 44 12.56 -19.09 5.83
N LEU A 45 13.51 -19.21 4.90
CA LEU A 45 14.17 -18.06 4.28
C LEU A 45 13.17 -17.30 3.42
N LEU A 46 12.45 -18.00 2.55
CA LEU A 46 11.45 -17.39 1.67
C LEU A 46 10.31 -16.77 2.49
N ARG A 47 9.77 -17.47 3.49
CA ARG A 47 8.73 -16.94 4.37
C ARG A 47 9.21 -15.67 5.09
N GLY A 48 10.38 -15.72 5.72
CA GLY A 48 10.95 -14.59 6.46
C GLY A 48 11.21 -13.38 5.58
N ALA A 49 11.84 -13.59 4.42
CA ALA A 49 12.09 -12.54 3.43
C ALA A 49 10.78 -11.92 2.93
N SER A 50 9.78 -12.74 2.58
CA SER A 50 8.49 -12.27 2.08
C SER A 50 7.75 -11.41 3.11
N LEU A 51 7.70 -11.86 4.37
CA LEU A 51 7.08 -11.11 5.46
C LEU A 51 7.78 -9.77 5.73
N ILE A 52 9.12 -9.74 5.69
CA ILE A 52 9.89 -8.50 5.82
C ILE A 52 9.57 -7.54 4.68
N MET A 53 9.54 -8.02 3.43
CA MET A 53 9.22 -7.17 2.28
C MET A 53 7.76 -6.63 2.30
N LEU A 54 6.85 -7.30 3.02
CA LEU A 54 5.49 -6.83 3.29
C LEU A 54 5.40 -5.86 4.49
N GLY A 55 6.51 -5.54 5.14
CA GLY A 55 6.54 -4.73 6.35
C GLY A 55 6.19 -5.46 7.64
N HIS A 56 5.91 -6.77 7.60
CA HIS A 56 5.72 -7.59 8.80
C HIS A 56 7.04 -8.16 9.32
N PHE A 57 7.96 -7.27 9.66
CA PHE A 57 9.30 -7.66 10.11
C PHE A 57 9.29 -8.44 11.44
N GLU A 58 8.29 -8.22 12.30
CA GLU A 58 8.12 -8.94 13.57
C GLU A 58 7.87 -10.43 13.37
N GLY A 59 7.08 -10.82 12.36
CA GLY A 59 6.89 -12.21 11.98
C GLY A 59 8.02 -12.74 11.07
N GLY A 60 8.66 -11.87 10.30
CA GLY A 60 9.71 -12.25 9.37
C GLY A 60 11.07 -12.53 10.02
N LEU A 61 11.49 -11.73 11.01
CA LEU A 61 12.77 -11.89 11.69
C LEU A 61 12.94 -13.26 12.39
N PRO A 62 11.95 -13.78 13.16
CA PRO A 62 12.03 -15.12 13.75
C PRO A 62 12.22 -16.24 12.72
N CYS A 63 11.62 -16.10 11.53
CA CYS A 63 11.82 -17.05 10.45
C CYS A 63 13.29 -17.13 10.01
N LEU A 64 14.01 -16.00 10.05
CA LEU A 64 15.42 -15.89 9.67
C LEU A 64 16.40 -16.19 10.80
N GLU A 65 15.93 -16.35 12.05
CA GLU A 65 16.81 -16.57 13.20
C GLU A 65 17.58 -17.90 13.09
N GLY A 66 18.88 -17.83 13.38
CA GLY A 66 19.80 -18.98 13.28
C GLY A 66 20.13 -19.41 11.84
N LEU A 67 19.54 -18.80 10.80
CA LEU A 67 19.88 -19.12 9.42
C LEU A 67 21.25 -18.53 9.05
N ASP A 68 22.17 -19.43 8.73
CA ASP A 68 23.51 -19.12 8.26
C ASP A 68 23.54 -18.89 6.73
N ASP A 69 22.71 -17.97 6.24
CA ASP A 69 22.54 -17.68 4.81
C ASP A 69 22.79 -16.18 4.48
N PRO A 70 23.52 -15.84 3.39
CA PRO A 70 23.74 -14.45 2.99
C PRO A 70 22.45 -13.65 2.76
N TRP A 71 21.43 -14.26 2.15
CA TRP A 71 20.12 -13.63 1.96
C TRP A 71 19.41 -13.42 3.29
N ALA A 72 19.53 -14.34 4.23
CA ALA A 72 18.97 -14.13 5.57
C ALA A 72 19.58 -12.86 6.21
N SER A 73 20.89 -12.67 6.10
CA SER A 73 21.53 -11.42 6.57
C SER A 73 21.09 -10.18 5.77
N TYR A 74 20.97 -10.28 4.45
CA TYR A 74 20.43 -9.17 3.65
C TYR A 74 19.02 -8.74 4.10
N TYR A 75 18.09 -9.70 4.27
CA TYR A 75 16.73 -9.38 4.68
C TYR A 75 16.63 -8.94 6.14
N ARG A 76 17.46 -9.46 7.05
CA ARG A 76 17.61 -8.89 8.41
C ARG A 76 18.06 -7.44 8.35
N ALA A 77 19.00 -7.09 7.46
CA ALA A 77 19.43 -5.71 7.28
C ALA A 77 18.30 -4.81 6.76
N VAL A 78 17.52 -5.27 5.79
CA VAL A 78 16.31 -4.58 5.31
C VAL A 78 15.35 -4.34 6.48
N ALA A 79 15.12 -5.35 7.33
CA ALA A 79 14.26 -5.23 8.49
C ALA A 79 14.75 -4.18 9.50
N PHE A 80 16.04 -4.23 9.84
CA PHE A 80 16.64 -3.33 10.82
C PHE A 80 16.68 -1.88 10.34
N TRP A 81 17.01 -1.66 9.07
CA TRP A 81 17.05 -0.32 8.51
C TRP A 81 15.64 0.22 8.22
N GLY A 82 14.88 -0.50 7.40
CA GLY A 82 13.61 -0.01 6.84
C GLY A 82 12.45 0.05 7.82
N TYR A 83 12.47 -0.74 8.90
CA TYR A 83 11.35 -0.79 9.85
C TYR A 83 11.75 -0.49 11.29
N ARG A 84 12.92 -0.93 11.76
CA ARG A 84 13.40 -0.56 13.11
C ARG A 84 14.14 0.79 13.16
N GLY A 85 14.55 1.35 12.03
CA GLY A 85 15.33 2.60 11.99
C GLY A 85 16.74 2.48 12.59
N SER A 86 17.34 1.30 12.53
CA SER A 86 18.64 0.98 13.14
C SER A 86 19.73 0.76 12.09
N ASP A 87 20.36 1.85 11.65
CA ASP A 87 21.46 1.83 10.67
C ASP A 87 22.61 0.92 11.13
N ARG A 88 22.94 0.97 12.43
CA ARG A 88 24.04 0.20 13.01
C ARG A 88 23.83 -1.31 12.88
N GLU A 89 22.63 -1.79 13.22
CA GLU A 89 22.31 -3.23 13.13
C GLU A 89 22.24 -3.67 11.66
N ALA A 90 21.64 -2.84 10.80
CA ALA A 90 21.57 -3.11 9.37
C ALA A 90 22.96 -3.21 8.73
N LEU A 91 23.86 -2.27 9.00
CA LEU A 91 25.23 -2.28 8.49
C LEU A 91 26.02 -3.49 9.01
N SER A 92 25.78 -3.92 10.25
CA SER A 92 26.39 -5.13 10.82
C SER A 92 25.96 -6.38 10.05
N GLU A 93 24.66 -6.53 9.76
CA GLU A 93 24.13 -7.64 8.95
C GLU A 93 24.64 -7.61 7.51
N LEU A 94 24.73 -6.43 6.88
CA LEU A 94 25.30 -6.28 5.55
C LEU A 94 26.78 -6.68 5.52
N GLN A 95 27.55 -6.30 6.54
CA GLN A 95 28.94 -6.71 6.65
C GLN A 95 29.08 -8.24 6.81
N ARG A 96 28.16 -8.89 7.55
CA ARG A 96 28.08 -10.35 7.66
C ARG A 96 27.74 -11.00 6.30
N CYS A 97 26.82 -10.40 5.54
CA CYS A 97 26.48 -10.85 4.18
C CYS A 97 27.71 -10.77 3.25
N LEU A 98 28.40 -9.64 3.23
CA LEU A 98 29.50 -9.35 2.29
C LEU A 98 30.78 -10.14 2.57
N ARG A 99 31.06 -10.48 3.84
CA ARG A 99 32.25 -11.27 4.21
C ARG A 99 32.20 -12.73 3.76
N ARG A 100 31.03 -13.24 3.36
CA ARG A 100 30.86 -14.64 2.96
C ARG A 100 31.39 -14.88 1.55
N PRO A 101 32.34 -15.82 1.36
CA PRO A 101 32.87 -16.18 0.04
C PRO A 101 31.80 -16.80 -0.88
N ALA A 102 30.85 -17.55 -0.28
CA ALA A 102 29.78 -18.24 -0.99
C ALA A 102 28.54 -17.38 -1.28
N ALA A 103 28.60 -16.07 -1.04
CA ALA A 103 27.48 -15.19 -1.36
C ALA A 103 27.26 -15.13 -2.88
N ASN A 104 26.07 -15.49 -3.33
CA ASN A 104 25.63 -15.32 -4.72
C ASN A 104 25.96 -13.88 -5.18
N PRO A 105 26.57 -13.67 -6.38
CA PRO A 105 26.89 -12.34 -6.89
C PRO A 105 25.73 -11.34 -6.82
N ARG A 106 24.50 -11.79 -7.10
CA ARG A 106 23.27 -10.98 -6.99
C ARG A 106 23.00 -10.51 -5.56
N CYS A 107 23.22 -11.38 -4.57
CA CYS A 107 23.05 -11.03 -3.15
C CYS A 107 24.09 -9.99 -2.73
N ARG A 108 25.35 -10.16 -3.16
CA ARG A 108 26.44 -9.23 -2.86
C ARG A 108 26.17 -7.86 -3.47
N GLU A 109 25.75 -7.80 -4.73
CA GLU A 109 25.38 -6.55 -5.40
C GLU A 109 24.25 -5.82 -4.66
N LYS A 110 23.18 -6.53 -4.28
CA LYS A 110 22.08 -5.93 -3.50
C LYS A 110 22.55 -5.45 -2.12
N ALA A 111 23.41 -6.21 -1.45
CA ALA A 111 23.94 -5.83 -0.15
C ALA A 111 24.83 -4.57 -0.23
N GLU A 112 25.69 -4.45 -1.25
CA GLU A 112 26.49 -3.23 -1.47
C GLU A 112 25.60 -2.03 -1.80
N ARG A 113 24.57 -2.20 -2.65
CA ARG A 113 23.62 -1.13 -2.95
C ARG A 113 22.85 -0.66 -1.71
N LEU A 114 22.35 -1.59 -0.90
CA LEU A 114 21.67 -1.24 0.34
C LEU A 114 22.63 -0.57 1.33
N LYS A 115 23.87 -1.06 1.45
CA LYS A 115 24.90 -0.43 2.29
C LYS A 115 25.16 1.01 1.85
N ALA A 116 25.37 1.23 0.54
CA ALA A 116 25.56 2.55 -0.03
C ALA A 116 24.38 3.49 0.28
N LEU A 117 23.15 2.99 0.13
CA LEU A 117 21.93 3.73 0.44
C LEU A 117 21.87 4.18 1.89
N ILE A 118 22.09 3.26 2.85
CA ILE A 118 22.11 3.56 4.29
C ILE A 118 23.19 4.61 4.60
N THR A 119 24.37 4.48 4.00
CA THR A 119 25.49 5.40 4.27
C THR A 119 25.37 6.76 3.58
N SER A 120 24.50 6.89 2.58
CA SER A 120 24.34 8.14 1.81
C SER A 120 23.60 9.24 2.57
N GLY A 121 23.02 8.90 3.73
CA GLY A 121 22.26 9.82 4.57
C GLY A 121 20.75 9.58 4.45
N PRO A 122 19.92 10.53 4.95
CA PRO A 122 18.48 10.39 4.90
C PRO A 122 17.97 10.34 3.47
N LEU A 123 16.98 9.49 3.21
CA LEU A 123 16.31 9.46 1.92
C LEU A 123 15.54 10.76 1.72
N ARG A 124 15.70 11.38 0.56
CA ARG A 124 14.95 12.57 0.15
C ARG A 124 13.80 12.16 -0.73
N VAL A 125 12.58 12.21 -0.21
CA VAL A 125 11.38 11.74 -0.90
C VAL A 125 10.59 12.93 -1.39
N LEU A 126 10.46 13.05 -2.71
CA LEU A 126 9.47 13.96 -3.31
C LEU A 126 8.18 13.16 -3.48
N VAL A 127 7.18 13.42 -2.65
CA VAL A 127 5.95 12.62 -2.62
C VAL A 127 4.78 13.41 -3.18
N GLN A 128 4.00 12.80 -4.05
CA GLN A 128 2.68 13.31 -4.45
C GLN A 128 1.61 12.37 -3.93
N GLY A 129 0.68 12.89 -3.15
CA GLY A 129 -0.38 12.09 -2.55
C GLY A 129 -1.41 12.97 -1.87
N LYS A 130 -2.49 12.36 -1.40
CA LYS A 130 -3.44 13.09 -0.55
C LYS A 130 -2.83 13.27 0.83
N ASN A 131 -2.53 14.51 1.20
CA ASN A 131 -2.14 14.88 2.55
C ASN A 131 -3.34 14.92 3.50
N GLU A 132 -4.54 15.19 2.98
CA GLU A 132 -5.78 15.06 3.75
C GLU A 132 -6.24 13.60 3.81
N ALA A 133 -6.02 12.94 4.95
CA ALA A 133 -6.68 11.69 5.29
C ALA A 133 -8.04 12.00 5.96
N PRO A 134 -9.07 11.14 5.81
CA PRO A 134 -10.21 11.18 6.72
C PRO A 134 -9.74 11.22 8.18
N PRO A 135 -10.45 11.92 9.09
CA PRO A 135 -10.03 12.06 10.48
C PRO A 135 -9.69 10.75 11.19
N SER A 136 -10.29 9.63 10.73
CA SER A 136 -10.09 8.29 11.27
C SER A 136 -8.86 7.54 10.73
N SER A 137 -8.01 8.19 9.95
CA SER A 137 -6.82 7.61 9.30
C SER A 137 -5.66 8.61 9.26
N PHE A 138 -4.45 8.14 8.96
CA PHE A 138 -3.32 9.00 8.65
C PHE A 138 -2.88 8.78 7.21
N SER A 139 -2.39 9.85 6.56
CA SER A 139 -2.00 9.78 5.16
C SER A 139 -0.65 9.09 4.98
N ILE A 140 -0.38 8.55 3.79
CA ILE A 140 0.92 7.96 3.48
C ILE A 140 2.06 8.99 3.60
N VAL A 141 1.77 10.26 3.29
CA VAL A 141 2.75 11.34 3.41
C VAL A 141 3.10 11.60 4.87
N GLU A 142 2.10 11.65 5.76
CA GLU A 142 2.33 11.76 7.19
C GLU A 142 3.12 10.56 7.73
N ALA A 143 2.79 9.34 7.27
CA ALA A 143 3.53 8.14 7.64
C ALA A 143 5.01 8.23 7.21
N MET A 144 5.28 8.68 5.99
CA MET A 144 6.64 8.91 5.49
C MET A 144 7.38 9.98 6.31
N LYS A 145 6.71 11.09 6.65
CA LYS A 145 7.27 12.18 7.48
C LYS A 145 7.63 11.75 8.91
N ARG A 146 7.09 10.63 9.40
CA ARG A 146 7.46 10.04 10.71
C ARG A 146 8.70 9.15 10.66
N THR A 147 9.24 8.88 9.47
CA THR A 147 10.48 8.12 9.30
C THR A 147 11.71 9.02 9.44
N SER A 148 12.91 8.45 9.31
CA SER A 148 14.17 9.20 9.22
C SER A 148 14.39 9.89 7.86
N SER A 149 13.42 9.80 6.94
CA SER A 149 13.51 10.41 5.59
C SER A 149 13.19 11.90 5.62
N GLU A 150 13.81 12.66 4.71
CA GLU A 150 13.44 14.04 4.39
C GLU A 150 12.34 14.01 3.34
N VAL A 151 11.12 14.41 3.70
CA VAL A 151 9.94 14.29 2.82
C VAL A 151 9.42 15.67 2.45
N ILE A 152 9.29 15.94 1.15
CA ILE A 152 8.59 17.12 0.62
C ILE A 152 7.39 16.63 -0.17
N SER A 153 6.21 17.06 0.25
CA SER A 153 4.95 16.79 -0.43
C SER A 153 4.67 17.83 -1.52
N ILE A 154 4.21 17.35 -2.66
CA ILE A 154 3.76 18.18 -3.77
C ILE A 154 2.36 17.75 -4.19
N GLY A 155 1.53 18.69 -4.61
CA GLY A 155 0.19 18.39 -5.07
C GLY A 155 -0.65 19.64 -5.22
N VAL A 156 -1.95 19.46 -5.38
CA VAL A 156 -2.90 20.58 -5.55
C VAL A 156 -3.62 20.93 -4.24
N GLN A 157 -3.29 20.26 -3.13
CA GLN A 157 -3.96 20.48 -1.85
C GLN A 157 -3.33 21.65 -1.10
N SER A 158 -4.13 22.32 -0.27
CA SER A 158 -3.68 23.50 0.47
C SER A 158 -2.60 23.18 1.52
N ASN A 159 -2.53 21.93 1.96
CA ASN A 159 -1.60 21.41 2.95
C ASN A 159 -0.38 20.68 2.34
N ASP A 160 -0.19 20.74 1.02
CA ASP A 160 1.07 20.33 0.38
C ASP A 160 2.19 21.31 0.71
N ASP A 161 3.42 20.79 0.89
CA ASP A 161 4.60 21.64 1.14
C ASP A 161 4.89 22.53 -0.09
N LEU A 162 4.63 22.01 -1.29
CA LEU A 162 4.62 22.77 -2.55
C LEU A 162 3.34 22.51 -3.34
N GLN A 163 2.56 23.57 -3.56
CA GLN A 163 1.40 23.51 -4.45
C GLN A 163 1.85 23.50 -5.92
N LEU A 164 1.22 22.61 -6.69
CA LEU A 164 1.41 22.43 -8.12
C LEU A 164 0.31 23.14 -8.90
N GLU A 165 0.69 23.81 -9.96
CA GLU A 165 -0.25 24.24 -10.99
C GLU A 165 -0.57 23.08 -11.95
N PRO A 166 -1.78 23.06 -12.57
CA PRO A 166 -2.07 22.10 -13.62
C PRO A 166 -1.01 22.15 -14.73
N TYR A 167 -0.46 20.97 -15.07
CA TYR A 167 0.57 20.80 -16.10
C TYR A 167 1.92 21.48 -15.79
N GLU A 168 2.20 21.78 -14.53
CA GLU A 168 3.52 22.29 -14.12
C GLU A 168 4.62 21.28 -14.48
N GLY A 169 5.69 21.77 -15.11
CA GLY A 169 6.81 20.93 -15.53
C GLY A 169 7.76 20.59 -14.37
N LEU A 170 8.32 19.38 -14.40
CA LEU A 170 9.23 18.88 -13.36
C LEU A 170 10.37 19.86 -13.06
N THR A 171 11.00 20.44 -14.08
CA THR A 171 12.09 21.41 -13.92
C THR A 171 11.68 22.61 -13.05
N HIS A 172 10.45 23.10 -13.19
CA HIS A 172 9.94 24.21 -12.37
C HIS A 172 9.68 23.77 -10.93
N VAL A 173 9.10 22.59 -10.74
CA VAL A 173 8.93 21.98 -9.42
C VAL A 173 10.28 21.85 -8.72
N LEU A 174 11.29 21.30 -9.41
CA LEU A 174 12.62 21.10 -8.85
C LEU A 174 13.31 22.42 -8.49
N ALA A 175 13.11 23.48 -9.27
CA ALA A 175 13.69 24.80 -9.01
C ALA A 175 13.13 25.46 -7.73
N ARG A 176 11.96 25.04 -7.26
CA ARG A 176 11.30 25.55 -6.05
C ARG A 176 11.69 24.79 -4.78
N LEU A 177 12.40 23.68 -4.91
CA LEU A 177 12.88 22.89 -3.77
C LEU A 177 13.97 23.65 -2.98
N PRO A 178 14.18 23.31 -1.70
CA PRO A 178 15.24 23.93 -0.91
C PRO A 178 16.61 23.82 -1.57
N LYS A 179 17.46 24.84 -1.41
CA LYS A 179 18.81 24.83 -1.99
C LYS A 179 19.59 23.59 -1.52
N ARG A 180 20.24 22.90 -2.47
CA ARG A 180 21.00 21.65 -2.25
C ARG A 180 20.14 20.44 -1.86
N TRP A 181 18.83 20.54 -2.02
CA TRP A 181 17.92 19.41 -1.90
C TRP A 181 17.66 18.81 -3.29
N SER A 182 17.77 17.48 -3.39
CA SER A 182 17.52 16.72 -4.60
C SER A 182 16.83 15.42 -4.22
N PRO A 183 15.76 14.99 -4.91
CA PRO A 183 15.09 13.74 -4.60
C PRO A 183 16.05 12.55 -4.72
N SER A 184 16.01 11.66 -3.73
CA SER A 184 16.51 10.30 -3.87
C SER A 184 15.59 9.47 -4.75
N PHE A 185 14.28 9.75 -4.69
CA PHE A 185 13.25 9.23 -5.59
C PHE A 185 11.99 10.09 -5.48
N TYR A 186 11.11 9.95 -6.45
CA TYR A 186 9.76 10.49 -6.42
C TYR A 186 8.74 9.36 -6.18
N HIS A 187 7.71 9.62 -5.38
CA HIS A 187 6.64 8.66 -5.12
C HIS A 187 5.26 9.27 -5.38
N CYS A 188 4.53 8.73 -6.34
CA CYS A 188 3.16 9.13 -6.66
C CYS A 188 2.17 8.12 -6.06
N TYR A 189 1.52 8.52 -4.98
CA TYR A 189 0.43 7.78 -4.37
C TYR A 189 -0.86 7.95 -5.18
N GLN A 190 -1.56 6.86 -5.51
CA GLN A 190 -2.75 6.89 -6.39
C GLN A 190 -2.44 7.57 -7.73
N VAL A 191 -1.56 6.96 -8.52
CA VAL A 191 -1.17 7.40 -9.87
C VAL A 191 -2.39 7.68 -10.77
N GLU A 192 -3.45 6.89 -10.60
CA GLU A 192 -4.75 7.03 -11.27
C GLU A 192 -5.46 8.35 -10.94
N SER A 193 -5.17 8.94 -9.78
CA SER A 193 -5.85 10.13 -9.25
C SER A 193 -5.02 11.41 -9.34
N ASN A 194 -3.69 11.31 -9.39
CA ASN A 194 -2.81 12.48 -9.32
C ASN A 194 -2.33 12.96 -10.71
N LEU A 195 -2.28 14.29 -10.87
CA LEU A 195 -1.67 14.94 -12.02
C LEU A 195 -0.17 15.08 -11.76
N MET A 196 0.62 14.14 -12.30
CA MET A 196 2.07 14.17 -12.16
C MET A 196 2.67 15.37 -12.92
N PRO A 197 3.81 15.93 -12.47
CA PRO A 197 4.52 16.97 -13.20
C PRO A 197 4.85 16.54 -14.64
N VAL A 198 4.80 17.48 -15.59
CA VAL A 198 5.16 17.20 -17.00
C VAL A 198 6.66 17.00 -17.13
N GLY A 199 7.10 16.03 -17.95
CA GLY A 199 8.52 15.70 -18.12
C GLY A 199 9.10 14.86 -16.98
N LEU A 200 8.24 14.20 -16.20
CA LEU A 200 8.68 13.34 -15.10
C LEU A 200 9.54 12.18 -15.61
N GLU A 201 9.28 11.67 -16.81
CA GLU A 201 10.03 10.63 -17.50
C GLU A 201 11.51 10.98 -17.76
N GLU A 202 11.87 12.26 -17.68
CA GLU A 202 13.24 12.75 -17.83
C GLU A 202 13.98 12.87 -16.49
N ALA A 203 13.34 12.49 -15.38
CA ALA A 203 13.94 12.58 -14.04
C ALA A 203 15.23 11.76 -13.94
N SER A 204 16.22 12.34 -13.27
CA SER A 204 17.50 11.66 -12.96
C SER A 204 17.44 10.77 -11.72
N PHE A 205 16.26 10.60 -11.15
CA PHE A 205 15.99 9.81 -9.95
C PHE A 205 14.81 8.87 -10.21
N PRO A 206 14.72 7.75 -9.46
CA PRO A 206 13.64 6.79 -9.63
C PRO A 206 12.25 7.37 -9.37
N ILE A 207 11.27 6.88 -10.12
CA ILE A 207 9.85 7.24 -10.05
C ILE A 207 9.08 6.00 -9.60
N LEU A 208 8.49 6.07 -8.40
CA LEU A 208 7.69 5.01 -7.83
C LEU A 208 6.22 5.39 -7.87
N GLY A 209 5.40 4.58 -8.52
CA GLY A 209 3.96 4.74 -8.51
C GLY A 209 3.30 3.83 -7.48
N TYR A 210 2.16 4.24 -6.95
CA TYR A 210 1.26 3.39 -6.19
C TYR A 210 -0.14 3.45 -6.79
N ALA A 211 -0.79 2.30 -6.94
CA ALA A 211 -2.15 2.20 -7.46
C ALA A 211 -3.01 1.25 -6.62
N SER A 212 -4.26 1.64 -6.35
CA SER A 212 -5.24 0.82 -5.62
C SER A 212 -6.64 0.83 -6.21
N ASP A 213 -6.99 1.87 -6.97
CA ASP A 213 -8.31 2.03 -7.61
C ASP A 213 -8.17 2.20 -9.13
N TYR A 214 -7.17 1.51 -9.69
CA TYR A 214 -6.72 1.72 -11.06
C TYR A 214 -7.81 1.38 -12.10
N ASP A 215 -8.66 0.40 -11.79
CA ASP A 215 -9.76 -0.10 -12.62
C ASP A 215 -10.81 0.98 -12.88
N THR A 216 -11.05 1.87 -11.90
CA THR A 216 -11.96 3.01 -12.03
C THR A 216 -11.47 4.04 -13.06
N ARG A 217 -10.17 4.02 -13.39
CA ARG A 217 -9.50 5.03 -14.23
C ARG A 217 -8.40 4.41 -15.10
N ILE A 218 -8.69 3.24 -15.68
CA ILE A 218 -7.69 2.41 -16.37
C ILE A 218 -6.90 3.17 -17.45
N GLN A 219 -7.58 4.04 -18.21
CA GLN A 219 -6.98 4.80 -19.31
C GLN A 219 -5.90 5.78 -18.81
N THR A 220 -6.19 6.54 -17.76
CA THR A 220 -5.23 7.49 -17.19
C THR A 220 -4.18 6.79 -16.36
N CYS A 221 -4.54 5.69 -15.70
CA CYS A 221 -3.60 4.91 -14.91
C CYS A 221 -2.52 4.27 -15.79
N LEU A 222 -2.90 3.65 -16.93
CA LEU A 222 -1.94 3.02 -17.84
C LEU A 222 -0.87 4.01 -18.31
N TYR A 223 -1.29 5.15 -18.84
CA TYR A 223 -0.36 6.16 -19.37
C TYR A 223 0.62 6.66 -18.30
N ARG A 224 0.12 6.93 -17.09
CA ARG A 224 0.96 7.45 -16.00
C ARG A 224 1.85 6.38 -15.37
N ALA A 225 1.34 5.15 -15.23
CA ALA A 225 2.11 4.03 -14.70
C ALA A 225 3.30 3.70 -15.61
N GLN A 226 3.17 3.87 -16.93
CA GLN A 226 4.29 3.72 -17.88
C GLN A 226 5.43 4.73 -17.67
N GLY A 227 5.16 5.87 -17.03
CA GLY A 227 6.19 6.83 -16.63
C GLY A 227 6.87 6.48 -15.30
N CYS A 228 6.49 5.40 -14.63
CA CYS A 228 7.09 4.96 -13.37
C CYS A 228 8.11 3.83 -13.61
N ASP A 229 9.22 3.84 -12.86
CA ASP A 229 10.21 2.76 -12.87
C ASP A 229 9.69 1.50 -12.16
N ALA A 230 8.82 1.68 -11.16
CA ALA A 230 8.15 0.59 -10.49
C ALA A 230 6.81 1.03 -9.90
N MET A 231 5.89 0.07 -9.81
CA MET A 231 4.57 0.21 -9.19
C MET A 231 4.50 -0.55 -7.88
N VAL A 232 3.79 0.02 -6.92
CA VAL A 232 3.34 -0.63 -5.69
C VAL A 232 1.83 -0.80 -5.78
N VAL A 233 1.33 -1.97 -5.45
CA VAL A 233 -0.11 -2.27 -5.50
C VAL A 233 -0.59 -2.99 -4.26
N THR A 234 -1.89 -2.91 -4.01
CA THR A 234 -2.55 -3.50 -2.84
C THR A 234 -2.60 -5.02 -2.85
N GLY A 235 -2.96 -5.62 -3.99
CA GLY A 235 -3.35 -7.02 -4.03
C GLY A 235 -2.63 -7.85 -5.08
N GLU A 236 -2.78 -9.17 -4.97
CA GLU A 236 -2.28 -10.12 -5.95
C GLU A 236 -2.95 -9.94 -7.33
N VAL A 237 -4.22 -9.53 -7.34
CA VAL A 237 -5.00 -9.24 -8.56
C VAL A 237 -4.40 -8.02 -9.27
N ASP A 238 -4.28 -6.90 -8.55
CA ASP A 238 -3.67 -5.68 -9.06
C ASP A 238 -2.24 -5.92 -9.57
N HIS A 239 -1.47 -6.75 -8.86
CA HIS A 239 -0.10 -7.10 -9.26
C HIS A 239 -0.09 -7.86 -10.58
N HIS A 240 -0.97 -8.84 -10.72
CA HIS A 240 -1.09 -9.61 -11.94
C HIS A 240 -1.47 -8.70 -13.12
N GLU A 241 -2.46 -7.84 -12.94
CA GLU A 241 -2.98 -6.98 -14.00
C GLU A 241 -1.99 -5.88 -14.37
N MET A 242 -1.34 -5.24 -13.41
CA MET A 242 -0.31 -4.23 -13.67
C MET A 242 0.95 -4.86 -14.28
N ARG A 243 1.45 -5.96 -13.72
CA ARG A 243 2.69 -6.59 -14.20
C ARG A 243 2.51 -7.23 -15.56
N ARG A 244 1.44 -8.01 -15.77
CA ARG A 244 1.22 -8.71 -17.05
C ARG A 244 0.49 -7.86 -18.07
N GLY A 245 -0.49 -7.07 -17.64
CA GLY A 245 -1.25 -6.20 -18.52
C GLY A 245 -0.46 -4.97 -18.95
N PHE A 246 0.18 -4.27 -18.01
CA PHE A 246 0.91 -3.02 -18.33
C PHE A 246 2.40 -3.24 -18.58
N GLY A 247 2.94 -4.41 -18.21
CA GLY A 247 4.36 -4.75 -18.45
C GLY A 247 5.34 -4.08 -17.48
N LEU A 248 4.86 -3.59 -16.33
CA LEU A 248 5.65 -2.77 -15.41
C LEU A 248 6.23 -3.60 -14.25
N PRO A 249 7.44 -3.27 -13.75
CA PRO A 249 7.91 -3.78 -12.48
C PRO A 249 6.89 -3.41 -11.40
N CYS A 250 6.39 -4.41 -10.69
CA CYS A 250 5.31 -4.23 -9.73
C CYS A 250 5.59 -5.05 -8.47
N VAL A 251 5.30 -4.50 -7.30
CA VAL A 251 5.39 -5.19 -6.00
C VAL A 251 4.07 -5.09 -5.24
N VAL A 252 3.71 -6.16 -4.54
CA VAL A 252 2.55 -6.18 -3.65
C VAL A 252 2.95 -5.63 -2.28
N PHE A 253 2.26 -4.59 -1.85
CA PHE A 253 2.32 -4.07 -0.48
C PHE A 253 0.89 -3.81 0.01
N PRO A 254 0.31 -4.70 0.83
CA PRO A 254 -1.14 -4.79 1.05
C PRO A 254 -1.72 -3.70 1.97
N LYS A 255 -0.90 -2.74 2.43
CA LYS A 255 -1.35 -1.75 3.40
C LYS A 255 -0.89 -0.34 3.02
N ALA A 256 -1.81 0.48 2.53
CA ALA A 256 -1.54 1.89 2.28
C ALA A 256 -2.26 2.87 3.21
N ILE A 257 -3.22 2.39 4.01
CA ILE A 257 -3.98 3.23 4.92
C ILE A 257 -3.74 2.76 6.35
N GLY A 258 -3.44 3.73 7.21
CA GLY A 258 -3.34 3.54 8.64
C GLY A 258 -4.69 3.34 9.30
N VAL A 259 -4.77 2.40 10.23
CA VAL A 259 -5.87 2.33 11.20
C VAL A 259 -5.41 2.94 12.52
N TRP A 260 -6.33 3.58 13.24
CA TRP A 260 -6.03 4.21 14.52
C TRP A 260 -5.99 3.15 15.64
N ALA A 261 -4.83 2.49 15.76
CA ALA A 261 -4.63 1.34 16.62
C ALA A 261 -4.94 1.65 18.10
N GLU A 262 -4.58 2.84 18.59
CA GLU A 262 -4.82 3.23 19.99
C GLU A 262 -6.31 3.34 20.32
N ALA A 263 -7.18 3.65 19.36
CA ALA A 263 -8.62 3.58 19.61
C ALA A 263 -9.13 2.14 19.70
N PHE A 264 -8.58 1.23 18.89
CA PHE A 264 -8.96 -0.19 18.98
C PHE A 264 -8.52 -0.82 20.30
N GLU A 265 -7.35 -0.44 20.81
CA GLU A 265 -6.87 -0.90 22.13
C GLU A 265 -7.73 -0.41 23.30
N ARG A 266 -8.30 0.80 23.18
CA ARG A 266 -9.17 1.40 24.20
C ARG A 266 -10.65 1.01 24.05
N ALA A 267 -11.00 0.31 22.98
CA ALA A 267 -12.39 -0.02 22.69
C ALA A 267 -12.92 -1.07 23.67
N ASP A 268 -14.12 -0.85 24.19
CA ASP A 268 -14.85 -1.88 24.95
C ASP A 268 -15.39 -2.94 23.99
N LEU A 269 -14.81 -4.14 24.07
CA LEU A 269 -15.21 -5.29 23.24
C LEU A 269 -16.35 -6.12 23.89
N SER A 270 -16.77 -5.79 25.12
CA SER A 270 -17.77 -6.55 25.85
C SER A 270 -19.21 -6.24 25.43
N CYS A 271 -19.44 -5.05 24.87
CA CYS A 271 -20.75 -4.62 24.40
C CYS A 271 -20.94 -4.94 22.90
N LYS A 272 -21.99 -5.70 22.57
CA LYS A 272 -22.38 -6.05 21.19
C LYS A 272 -23.85 -5.73 20.92
N ASP A 273 -24.22 -4.48 21.11
CA ASP A 273 -25.60 -4.00 21.02
C ASP A 273 -25.97 -3.39 19.64
N VAL A 274 -25.03 -3.37 18.69
CA VAL A 274 -25.28 -3.02 17.29
C VAL A 274 -25.30 -4.29 16.46
N ASP A 275 -26.38 -4.58 15.73
CA ASP A 275 -26.43 -5.81 14.92
C ASP A 275 -25.55 -5.69 13.68
N VAL A 276 -25.65 -4.57 12.97
CA VAL A 276 -24.92 -4.31 11.72
C VAL A 276 -24.36 -2.90 11.74
N PHE A 277 -23.05 -2.78 11.53
CA PHE A 277 -22.39 -1.51 11.23
C PHE A 277 -21.90 -1.53 9.78
N CYS A 278 -22.15 -0.42 9.09
CA CYS A 278 -21.79 -0.25 7.70
C CYS A 278 -21.11 1.09 7.52
N SER A 279 -19.84 1.10 7.12
CA SER A 279 -19.07 2.31 6.87
C SER A 279 -18.71 2.47 5.40
N GLY A 280 -18.41 3.70 4.99
CA GLY A 280 -18.02 4.05 3.62
C GLY A 280 -18.97 5.06 3.00
N THR A 281 -18.63 5.54 1.81
CA THR A 281 -19.45 6.54 1.12
C THR A 281 -20.69 5.86 0.54
N PRO A 282 -21.92 6.22 0.97
CA PRO A 282 -23.14 5.53 0.55
C PRO A 282 -23.50 5.79 -0.91
N MET A 283 -23.00 6.90 -1.48
CA MET A 283 -23.26 7.35 -2.84
C MET A 283 -21.93 7.57 -3.55
N SER A 284 -21.52 6.60 -4.38
CA SER A 284 -20.37 6.72 -5.27
C SER A 284 -20.84 6.55 -6.72
N PHE A 285 -20.29 7.36 -7.64
CA PHE A 285 -20.71 7.37 -9.05
C PHE A 285 -20.37 6.06 -9.79
N TYR A 286 -19.42 5.28 -9.29
CA TYR A 286 -19.02 3.99 -9.86
C TYR A 286 -19.55 2.78 -9.07
N GLN A 287 -20.31 2.98 -8.00
CA GLN A 287 -20.89 1.89 -7.18
C GLN A 287 -22.39 2.12 -6.97
N VAL A 288 -23.14 2.20 -8.08
CA VAL A 288 -24.58 2.51 -8.10
C VAL A 288 -25.43 1.52 -7.29
N ASP A 289 -24.98 0.27 -7.12
CA ASP A 289 -25.67 -0.73 -6.33
C ASP A 289 -25.63 -0.44 -4.82
N LYS A 290 -24.63 0.32 -4.33
CA LYS A 290 -24.58 0.76 -2.92
C LYS A 290 -25.79 1.62 -2.55
N GLY A 291 -26.19 2.54 -3.44
CA GLY A 291 -27.39 3.37 -3.22
C GLY A 291 -28.66 2.54 -3.11
N ARG A 292 -28.80 1.50 -3.94
CA ARG A 292 -29.93 0.56 -3.86
C ARG A 292 -29.93 -0.22 -2.55
N LEU A 293 -28.77 -0.65 -2.07
CA LEU A 293 -28.63 -1.35 -0.80
C LEU A 293 -29.02 -0.44 0.37
N VAL A 294 -28.51 0.79 0.42
CA VAL A 294 -28.87 1.77 1.46
C VAL A 294 -30.37 2.05 1.46
N TYR A 295 -30.98 2.22 0.28
CA TYR A 295 -32.43 2.40 0.17
C TYR A 295 -33.21 1.21 0.74
N ARG A 296 -32.81 -0.03 0.41
CA ARG A 296 -33.44 -1.24 0.97
C ARG A 296 -33.29 -1.31 2.48
N LEU A 297 -32.13 -0.95 3.03
CA LEU A 297 -31.91 -0.90 4.48
C LEU A 297 -32.84 0.14 5.14
N MET A 298 -33.06 1.29 4.52
CA MET A 298 -33.99 2.32 5.03
C MET A 298 -35.45 1.84 5.05
N GLN A 299 -35.87 1.00 4.11
CA GLN A 299 -37.22 0.44 4.06
C GLN A 299 -37.52 -0.51 5.23
N LEU A 300 -36.50 -0.98 5.96
CA LEU A 300 -36.63 -1.85 7.13
C LEU A 300 -36.81 -1.07 8.44
N SER A 301 -36.90 0.26 8.39
CA SER A 301 -36.97 1.14 9.57
C SER A 301 -38.26 1.01 10.39
N ASP A 302 -39.30 0.39 9.84
CA ASP A 302 -40.53 0.02 10.55
C ASP A 302 -40.30 -1.14 11.54
N ARG A 303 -39.29 -1.99 11.29
CA ARG A 303 -38.95 -3.17 12.09
C ARG A 303 -37.64 -3.06 12.84
N TYR A 304 -36.69 -2.28 12.33
CA TYR A 304 -35.34 -2.17 12.87
C TYR A 304 -34.96 -0.72 13.15
N ARG A 305 -34.07 -0.52 14.12
CA ARG A 305 -33.50 0.79 14.41
C ARG A 305 -32.37 1.08 13.41
N VAL A 306 -32.66 1.89 12.41
CA VAL A 306 -31.68 2.29 11.39
C VAL A 306 -31.13 3.69 11.72
N ARG A 307 -29.81 3.80 11.89
CA ARG A 307 -29.11 5.09 12.06
C ARG A 307 -28.26 5.37 10.84
N ILE A 308 -28.46 6.53 10.23
CA ILE A 308 -27.63 7.01 9.11
C ILE A 308 -26.82 8.21 9.60
N HIS A 309 -25.51 8.13 9.44
CA HIS A 309 -24.62 9.25 9.68
C HIS A 309 -24.19 9.85 8.35
N ARG A 310 -24.40 11.17 8.18
CA ARG A 310 -23.94 11.90 7.01
C ARG A 310 -22.61 12.57 7.32
N GLY A 311 -21.56 12.16 6.61
CA GLY A 311 -20.20 12.68 6.80
C GLY A 311 -19.25 11.62 7.35
N TYR A 312 -18.06 12.05 7.77
CA TYR A 312 -17.06 11.17 8.37
C TYR A 312 -17.26 11.10 9.89
N LEU A 313 -17.17 9.89 10.44
CA LEU A 313 -17.08 9.70 11.89
C LEU A 313 -15.69 10.11 12.38
N ALA A 314 -15.63 10.66 13.59
CA ALA A 314 -14.37 10.78 14.31
C ALA A 314 -13.77 9.38 14.56
N PRO A 315 -12.43 9.22 14.59
CA PRO A 315 -11.77 7.94 14.79
C PRO A 315 -12.32 7.12 15.96
N GLU A 316 -12.47 7.72 17.15
CA GLU A 316 -12.95 7.04 18.35
C GLU A 316 -14.38 6.54 18.17
N GLN A 317 -15.23 7.35 17.54
CA GLN A 317 -16.62 6.98 17.27
C GLN A 317 -16.69 5.84 16.24
N TYR A 318 -15.88 5.91 15.17
CA TYR A 318 -15.80 4.85 14.17
C TYR A 318 -15.41 3.51 14.80
N VAL A 319 -14.36 3.52 15.63
CA VAL A 319 -13.89 2.31 16.31
C VAL A 319 -14.93 1.81 17.31
N THR A 320 -15.52 2.71 18.11
CA THR A 320 -16.58 2.34 19.06
C THR A 320 -17.76 1.66 18.36
N ASP A 321 -18.25 2.23 17.26
CA ASP A 321 -19.37 1.67 16.51
C ASP A 321 -19.00 0.34 15.83
N THR A 322 -17.76 0.22 15.32
CA THR A 322 -17.22 -1.02 14.76
C THR A 322 -17.15 -2.11 15.82
N CYS A 323 -16.63 -1.80 17.01
CA CYS A 323 -16.47 -2.75 18.11
C CYS A 323 -17.80 -3.16 18.73
N ARG A 324 -18.81 -2.29 18.75
CA ARG A 324 -20.17 -2.63 19.22
C ARG A 324 -20.98 -3.46 18.24
N ALA A 325 -20.54 -3.54 16.98
CA ALA A 325 -21.24 -4.28 15.95
C ALA A 325 -21.00 -5.80 16.05
N LYS A 326 -22.07 -6.57 15.83
CA LYS A 326 -22.00 -8.04 15.64
C LYS A 326 -21.50 -8.37 14.23
N ILE A 327 -21.91 -7.58 13.24
CA ILE A 327 -21.49 -7.71 11.83
C ILE A 327 -21.02 -6.35 11.32
N VAL A 328 -19.89 -6.32 10.63
CA VAL A 328 -19.28 -5.11 10.07
C VAL A 328 -19.13 -5.25 8.57
N PHE A 329 -19.57 -4.21 7.84
CA PHE A 329 -19.31 -4.03 6.42
C PHE A 329 -18.57 -2.70 6.21
N SER A 330 -17.55 -2.71 5.37
CA SER A 330 -16.90 -1.49 4.89
C SER A 330 -17.01 -1.44 3.38
N PHE A 331 -17.26 -0.25 2.86
CA PHE A 331 -17.54 0.03 1.47
C PHE A 331 -16.51 0.95 0.84
#